data_AF-A0A2M7BFI3-F1
#
_entry.id   AF-A0A2M7BFI3-F1
#
_cell.length_a   1.000
_cell.length_b   1.000
_cell.length_c   1.000
_cell.angle_alpha   90.00
_cell.angle_beta   90.00
_cell.angle_gamma   90.00
#
_symmetry.space_group_name_H-M   'P 1'
#
loop_
_entity.id
_entity.type
_entity.pdbx_description
1 polymer ?
#
loop_
_entity_poly.entity_id
_entity_poly.type
_entity_poly.pdbx_seq_one_letter_code
_entity_poly.pdbx_strand_id
1 'polypeptide(L)' 'MKFDKKTRASVSQALVWVAIFSVVLAGVGAVGVDIWLASTQWLLVAAVSILFAIYLKMS' A
#
# COMPACT_ATOMS: atom_id res chain seq x y z
N MET A 1 -14.09 -17.50 -6.92
CA MET A 1 -14.03 -16.50 -8.02
C MET A 1 -12.65 -16.57 -8.66
N LYS A 2 -12.55 -16.79 -9.98
CA LYS A 2 -11.27 -16.71 -10.70
C LYS A 2 -11.04 -15.23 -11.06
N PHE A 3 -10.05 -14.58 -10.45
CA PHE A 3 -9.66 -13.23 -10.84
C PHE A 3 -8.95 -13.27 -12.19
N ASP A 4 -9.46 -12.50 -13.14
CA ASP A 4 -8.85 -12.32 -14.46
C ASP A 4 -7.47 -11.64 -14.36
N LYS A 5 -6.57 -11.94 -15.30
CA LYS A 5 -5.21 -11.39 -15.32
C LYS A 5 -5.21 -9.86 -15.37
N LYS A 6 -6.16 -9.26 -16.10
CA LYS A 6 -6.32 -7.80 -16.16
C LYS A 6 -6.71 -7.22 -14.80
N THR A 7 -7.63 -7.89 -14.09
CA THR A 7 -8.08 -7.46 -12.76
C THR A 7 -6.94 -7.53 -11.75
N ARG A 8 -6.15 -8.60 -11.77
CA ARG A 8 -4.96 -8.74 -10.89
C ARG A 8 -3.94 -7.63 -11.11
N ALA A 9 -3.66 -7.29 -12.37
CA ALA A 9 -2.77 -6.19 -12.71
C ALA A 9 -3.30 -4.84 -12.19
N SER A 10 -4.60 -4.58 -12.35
CA SER A 10 -5.24 -3.37 -11.84
C SER A 10 -5.20 -3.28 -10.31
N VAL A 11 -5.45 -4.40 -9.61
CA VAL A 11 -5.38 -4.47 -8.15
C VAL A 11 -3.94 -4.29 -7.65
N SER A 12 -2.97 -4.93 -8.32
CA SER A 12 -1.54 -4.74 -8.02
C SER A 12 -1.15 -3.27 -8.13
N GLN A 13 -1.54 -2.58 -9.20
CA GLN A 13 -1.24 -1.16 -9.37
C GLN A 13 -1.93 -0.28 -8.32
N ALA A 14 -3.18 -0.58 -7.95
CA ALA A 14 -3.87 0.13 -6.88
C ALA A 14 -3.15 -0.04 -5.53
N LEU A 15 -2.68 -1.25 -5.22
CA LEU A 15 -1.91 -1.53 -3.99
C LEU A 15 -0.56 -0.81 -3.96
N VAL A 16 0.11 -0.65 -5.10
CA VAL A 16 1.32 0.18 -5.20
C VAL A 16 1.00 1.63 -4.84
N TRP A 17 -0.09 2.19 -5.39
CA TRP A 17 -0.50 3.56 -5.05
C TRP A 17 -0.83 3.71 -3.57
N VAL A 18 -1.57 2.77 -2.98
CA VAL A 18 -1.87 2.76 -1.54
C VAL A 18 -0.58 2.73 -0.71
N ALA A 19 0.40 1.92 -1.11
CA ALA A 19 1.69 1.85 -0.43
C ALA A 19 2.44 3.20 -0.50
N ILE A 20 2.48 3.83 -1.66
CA ILE A 20 3.12 5.14 -1.84
C ILE A 20 2.43 6.21 -0.97
N PHE A 21 1.10 6.30 -1.01
CA PHE A 21 0.34 7.23 -0.16
C PHE A 21 0.59 6.98 1.32
N SER A 22 0.64 5.73 1.74
CA SER A 22 0.91 5.35 3.12
C SER A 22 2.32 5.78 3.57
N VAL A 23 3.33 5.67 2.71
CA VAL A 23 4.68 6.17 3.03
C VAL A 23 4.70 7.69 3.18
N VAL A 24 3.97 8.42 2.33
CA VAL A 24 3.85 9.89 2.45
C VAL A 24 3.18 10.26 3.78
N LEU A 25 2.07 9.61 4.11
CA LEU A 25 1.35 9.83 5.37
C LEU A 25 2.20 9.46 6.60
N ALA A 26 3.01 8.40 6.51
CA ALA A 26 3.98 8.06 7.54
C ALA A 26 5.03 9.16 7.73
N GLY A 27 5.54 9.75 6.64
CA GLY A 27 6.47 10.88 6.68
C GLY A 27 5.85 12.12 7.31
N VAL A 28 4.57 12.40 7.04
CA VAL A 28 3.82 13.49 7.67
C VAL A 28 3.59 13.23 9.17
N GLY A 29 3.25 11.99 9.54
CA GLY A 29 3.18 11.58 10.94
C GLY A 29 4.51 11.74 11.68
N ALA A 30 5.62 11.45 11.00
CA ALA A 30 6.96 11.58 11.59
C ALA A 30 7.35 13.03 11.94
N VAL A 31 6.78 14.04 11.28
CA VAL A 31 6.97 15.46 11.63
C VAL A 31 6.00 15.95 12.71
N GLY A 32 5.25 15.03 13.34
CA GLY A 32 4.35 15.31 14.46
C GLY A 32 2.90 15.56 14.07
N VAL A 33 2.53 15.33 12.80
CA VAL A 33 1.15 15.49 12.33
C VAL A 33 0.58 14.12 11.98
N ASP A 34 0.00 13.43 12.97
CA ASP A 34 -0.62 12.13 12.75
C ASP A 34 -2.00 12.29 12.09
N ILE A 35 -2.03 12.01 10.78
CA ILE A 35 -3.27 11.93 10.02
C ILE A 35 -3.82 10.52 10.16
N TRP A 36 -4.79 10.37 11.07
CA TRP A 36 -5.58 9.16 11.34
C TRP A 36 -4.85 7.99 12.01
N LEU A 37 -3.74 7.51 11.44
CA LEU A 37 -2.89 6.48 12.04
C LEU A 37 -1.54 7.05 12.43
N ALA A 38 -0.90 6.43 13.42
CA ALA A 38 0.48 6.74 13.78
C ALA A 38 1.44 6.44 12.62
N SER A 39 2.54 7.19 12.53
CA SER A 39 3.54 7.03 11.45
C SER A 39 4.01 5.59 11.23
N THR A 40 4.22 4.83 12.31
CA THR A 40 4.65 3.43 12.26
C THR A 40 3.57 2.48 11.73
N GLN A 41 2.29 2.80 11.95
CA GLN A 41 1.17 2.03 11.43
C GLN A 41 0.99 2.27 9.93
N TRP A 42 1.17 3.52 9.46
CA TRP A 42 1.19 3.82 8.03
C TRP A 42 2.32 3.06 7.29
N LEU A 43 3.50 2.92 7.92
CA LEU A 43 4.59 2.09 7.41
C LEU A 43 4.19 0.60 7.29
N LEU A 44 3.47 0.05 8.27
CA LEU A 44 2.95 -1.32 8.21
C LEU A 44 1.95 -1.49 7.06
N VAL A 45 1.02 -0.55 6.87
CA VAL A 45 0.07 -0.57 5.75
C VAL A 45 0.82 -0.52 4.42
N ALA A 46 1.84 0.32 4.30
CA ALA A 46 2.68 0.39 3.11
C ALA A 46 3.38 -0.95 2.82
N ALA A 47 4.00 -1.55 3.84
CA ALA A 47 4.72 -2.81 3.73
C ALA A 47 3.80 -3.97 3.29
N VAL A 48 2.63 -4.13 3.92
CA VAL A 48 1.69 -5.19 3.55
C VAL A 48 1.14 -4.97 2.15
N SER A 49 0.78 -3.72 1.81
CA SER A 49 0.23 -3.38 0.50
C SER A 49 1.22 -3.65 -0.63
N ILE A 50 2.49 -3.27 -0.47
CA ILE A 50 3.50 -3.48 -1.51
C ILE A 50 3.84 -4.97 -1.68
N LEU A 51 3.91 -5.74 -0.59
CA LEU A 51 4.13 -7.18 -0.66
C LEU A 51 3.01 -7.88 -1.43
N PHE A 52 1.76 -7.51 -1.15
CA PHE A 52 0.61 -8.07 -1.86
C PHE A 52 0.54 -7.62 -3.33
N ALA A 53 0.96 -6.38 -3.62
CA ALA A 53 1.08 -5.88 -4.99
C ALA A 53 2.08 -6.72 -5.80
N ILE A 54 3.24 -7.03 -5.21
CA ILE A 54 4.29 -7.85 -5.84
C ILE A 54 3.78 -9.28 -6.06
N TYR A 55 3.16 -9.89 -5.03
CA TYR A 55 2.56 -11.22 -5.15
C TYR A 55 1.57 -11.31 -6.31
N LEU A 56 0.65 -10.34 -6.43
CA LEU A 56 -0.33 -10.28 -7.52
C LEU A 56 0.30 -10.03 -8.89
N LYS A 57 1.47 -9.38 -8.94
CA LYS A 57 2.20 -9.14 -10.19
C LYS A 57 2.96 -10.39 -10.66
N MET A 58 3.36 -11.25 -9.73
CA MET A 58 4.07 -12.50 -10.01
C MET A 58 3.14 -13.67 -10.35
N SER A 59 1.86 -13.60 -9.95
CA SER A 59 0.85 -14.66 -10.14
C SER A 59 -0.01 -14.49 -11.39
#